data_AF-A0A7X6SAT0-F1
#
_entry.id   AF-A0A7X6SAT0-F1
#
_cell.length_a   1.000
_cell.length_b   1.000
_cell.length_c   1.000
_cell.angle_alpha   90.00
_cell.angle_beta   90.00
_cell.angle_gamma   90.00
#
_symmetry.space_group_name_H-M   'P 1'
#
loop_
_entity.id
_entity.type
_entity.pdbx_description
1 polymer ?
#
loop_
_entity_poly.entity_id
_entity_poly.type
_entity_poly.pdbx_seq_one_letter_code
_entity_poly.pdbx_strand_id
1 'polypeptide(L)'
;MNKVSLNSKHSLLEIILSVLIFLAAGIIMLNCFGIARFTQIRANDKVTAGAIIQSDFEIIKSLNSTNELYEFLNTYGTKESGSINTFTKYYDENWIQGSGKEYAVTIVIDDENTSSGTLINISISAQKNNPYPFIKAGGQQIYSIESKKFFPSFGGAYED
;
A
#
# COMPACT_ATOMS: atom_id res chain seq x y z
N MET A 1 -58.37 42.06 17.16
CA MET A 1 -56.90 41.94 16.94
C MET A 1 -56.44 40.70 17.69
N ASN A 2 -56.35 39.55 17.02
CA ASN A 2 -56.02 38.28 17.66
C ASN A 2 -54.51 38.22 17.92
N LYS A 3 -54.10 38.26 19.20
CA LYS A 3 -52.72 37.99 19.59
C LYS A 3 -52.48 36.49 19.44
N VAL A 4 -51.75 36.11 18.40
CA VAL A 4 -51.19 34.77 18.27
C VAL A 4 -50.13 34.63 19.37
N SER A 5 -50.46 33.93 20.45
CA SER A 5 -49.50 33.62 21.50
C SER A 5 -48.56 32.52 20.99
N LEU A 6 -47.37 32.90 20.52
CA LEU A 6 -46.30 31.96 20.27
C LEU A 6 -45.90 31.31 21.60
N ASN A 7 -46.09 29.99 21.71
CA ASN A 7 -45.68 29.24 22.88
C ASN A 7 -44.14 29.11 22.86
N SER A 8 -43.46 30.11 23.42
CA SER A 8 -42.00 30.30 23.38
C SER A 8 -41.18 29.06 23.78
N LYS A 9 -41.73 28.19 24.64
CA LYS A 9 -41.08 26.92 25.04
C LYS A 9 -41.00 25.90 23.90
N HIS A 10 -42.03 25.80 23.07
CA HIS A 10 -42.01 24.92 21.90
C HIS A 10 -41.02 25.42 20.83
N SER A 11 -40.98 26.73 20.60
CA SER A 11 -40.04 27.34 19.66
C SER A 11 -38.57 27.16 20.09
N LEU A 12 -38.25 27.26 21.39
CA LEU A 12 -36.89 27.01 21.90
C LEU A 12 -36.47 25.55 21.70
N LEU A 13 -37.37 24.59 21.95
CA LEU A 13 -37.09 23.16 21.78
C LEU A 13 -36.81 22.82 20.31
N GLU A 14 -37.59 23.38 19.37
CA GLU A 14 -37.37 23.22 17.94
C GLU A 14 -36.01 23.76 17.49
N ILE A 15 -35.57 24.90 18.04
CA ILE A 15 -34.24 25.47 17.76
C ILE A 15 -33.15 24.53 18.27
N ILE A 16 -33.24 24.06 19.51
CA ILE A 16 -32.24 23.14 20.09
C ILE A 16 -32.16 21.84 19.27
N LEU A 17 -33.31 21.26 18.93
CA LEU A 17 -33.37 20.04 18.12
C LEU A 17 -32.76 20.25 16.74
N SER A 18 -33.07 21.37 16.08
CA SER A 18 -32.50 21.71 14.78
C SER A 18 -30.98 21.82 14.85
N VAL A 19 -30.45 22.51 15.86
CA VAL A 19 -28.99 22.64 16.07
C VAL A 19 -28.34 21.27 16.29
N LEU A 20 -28.96 20.38 17.08
CA LEU A 20 -28.45 19.03 17.29
C LEU A 20 -28.43 18.19 16.00
N ILE A 21 -29.47 18.30 15.16
CA ILE A 21 -29.52 17.63 13.86
C ILE A 21 -28.42 18.17 12.94
N PHE A 22 -28.24 19.49 12.87
CA PHE A 22 -27.17 20.09 12.07
C PHE A 22 -25.77 19.67 12.53
N LEU A 23 -25.54 19.61 13.85
CA LEU A 23 -24.28 19.15 14.41
C LEU A 23 -24.02 17.68 14.05
N ALA A 24 -25.01 16.80 14.24
CA ALA A 24 -24.87 15.38 13.90
C ALA A 24 -24.63 15.18 12.40
N ALA A 25 -25.40 15.86 11.54
CA ALA A 25 -25.23 15.80 10.09
C ALA A 25 -23.86 16.34 9.65
N GLY A 26 -23.40 17.43 10.26
CA GLY A 26 -22.08 18.01 9.99
C GLY A 26 -20.95 17.03 10.32
N ILE A 27 -21.00 16.38 11.48
CA ILE A 27 -19.99 15.37 11.89
C ILE A 27 -19.99 14.19 10.93
N ILE A 28 -21.16 13.68 10.55
CA ILE A 28 -21.28 12.57 9.59
C ILE A 28 -20.70 12.98 8.23
N MET A 29 -21.02 14.18 7.75
CA MET A 29 -20.53 14.69 6.47
C MET A 29 -19.00 14.83 6.46
N LEU A 30 -18.40 15.39 7.52
CA LEU A 30 -16.94 15.51 7.63
C LEU A 30 -16.27 14.14 7.63
N ASN A 31 -16.80 13.17 8.37
CA ASN A 31 -16.26 11.82 8.39
C ASN A 31 -16.34 11.14 7.02
N CYS A 32 -17.49 11.24 6.34
CA CYS A 32 -17.65 10.73 4.97
C CYS A 32 -16.67 11.38 4.00
N PHE A 33 -16.50 12.70 4.07
CA PHE A 33 -15.55 13.43 3.23
C PHE A 33 -14.11 12.99 3.50
N GLY A 34 -13.72 12.85 4.77
CA GLY A 34 -12.41 12.35 5.17
C GLY A 34 -12.13 10.96 4.60
N ILE A 35 -13.06 10.02 4.81
CA ILE A 35 -12.95 8.65 4.27
C ILE A 35 -12.83 8.67 2.74
N ALA A 36 -13.67 9.44 2.05
CA ALA A 36 -13.64 9.53 0.59
C ALA A 36 -12.31 10.09 0.07
N ARG A 37 -11.81 11.16 0.68
CA ARG A 37 -10.53 11.78 0.31
C ARG A 37 -9.35 10.82 0.48
N PHE A 38 -9.25 10.16 1.63
CA PHE A 38 -8.16 9.22 1.87
C PHE A 38 -8.30 7.93 1.07
N THR A 39 -9.52 7.52 0.73
CA THR A 39 -9.75 6.40 -0.20
C THR A 39 -9.25 6.73 -1.59
N GLN A 40 -9.49 7.97 -2.07
CA GLN A 40 -8.95 8.44 -3.34
C GLN A 40 -7.41 8.46 -3.35
N ILE A 41 -6.79 8.99 -2.29
CA ILE A 41 -5.33 9.02 -2.17
C ILE A 41 -4.78 7.58 -2.18
N ARG A 42 -5.36 6.68 -1.38
CA ARG A 42 -4.98 5.25 -1.35
C ARG A 42 -5.13 4.58 -2.72
N ALA A 43 -6.18 4.89 -3.48
CA ALA A 43 -6.37 4.35 -4.82
C ALA A 43 -5.27 4.83 -5.78
N ASN A 44 -4.88 6.11 -5.71
CA ASN A 44 -3.78 6.66 -6.49
C ASN A 44 -2.44 6.00 -6.12
N ASP A 45 -2.16 5.89 -4.82
CA ASP A 45 -0.97 5.20 -4.31
C ASP A 45 -0.93 3.74 -4.78
N LYS A 46 -2.07 3.06 -4.85
CA LYS A 46 -2.16 1.69 -5.36
C LYS A 46 -1.80 1.57 -6.83
N VAL A 47 -2.14 2.55 -7.66
CA VAL A 47 -1.76 2.56 -9.08
C VAL A 47 -0.25 2.74 -9.21
N THR A 48 0.32 3.72 -8.50
CA THR A 48 1.78 3.97 -8.54
C THR A 48 2.57 2.80 -7.98
N ALA A 49 2.18 2.28 -6.81
CA ALA A 49 2.77 1.09 -6.21
C ALA A 49 2.68 -0.13 -7.14
N GLY A 50 1.52 -0.32 -7.78
CA GLY A 50 1.30 -1.40 -8.74
C GLY A 50 2.26 -1.31 -9.93
N ALA A 51 2.44 -0.12 -10.49
CA ALA A 51 3.38 0.09 -11.60
C ALA A 51 4.83 -0.23 -11.22
N ILE A 52 5.29 0.23 -10.04
CA ILE A 52 6.64 -0.05 -9.54
C ILE A 52 6.82 -1.54 -9.30
N ILE A 53 5.91 -2.16 -8.53
CA ILE A 53 5.98 -3.58 -8.17
C ILE A 53 5.92 -4.47 -9.41
N GLN A 54 5.05 -4.15 -10.36
CA GLN A 54 4.92 -4.94 -11.58
C GLN A 54 6.13 -4.77 -12.50
N SER A 55 6.71 -3.57 -12.58
CA SER A 55 7.97 -3.35 -13.27
C SER A 55 9.10 -4.19 -12.66
N ASP A 56 9.27 -4.14 -11.34
CA ASP A 56 10.28 -4.93 -10.63
C ASP A 56 10.04 -6.43 -10.80
N PHE A 57 8.78 -6.85 -10.80
CA PHE A 57 8.42 -8.24 -11.03
C PHE A 57 8.78 -8.73 -12.43
N GLU A 58 8.47 -7.95 -13.48
CA GLU A 58 8.84 -8.31 -14.85
C GLU A 58 10.36 -8.30 -15.07
N ILE A 59 11.08 -7.36 -14.43
CA ILE A 59 12.55 -7.38 -14.40
C ILE A 59 13.02 -8.72 -13.82
N ILE A 60 12.60 -9.09 -12.61
CA ILE A 60 12.97 -10.35 -11.97
C ILE A 60 12.63 -11.56 -12.86
N LYS A 61 11.48 -11.54 -13.52
CA LYS A 61 11.04 -12.59 -14.44
C LYS A 61 11.91 -12.69 -15.69
N SER A 62 12.50 -11.60 -16.17
CA SER A 62 13.42 -11.59 -17.31
C SER A 62 14.85 -12.08 -17.03
N LEU A 63 15.27 -12.12 -15.76
CA LEU A 63 16.67 -12.47 -15.39
C LEU A 63 16.99 -13.94 -15.68
N ASN A 64 18.20 -14.28 -16.10
CA ASN A 64 18.52 -15.67 -16.46
C ASN A 64 19.22 -16.44 -15.34
N SER A 65 19.74 -15.74 -14.34
CA SER A 65 20.52 -16.34 -13.27
C SER A 65 20.19 -15.78 -11.88
N THR A 66 20.49 -16.56 -10.86
CA THR A 66 20.40 -16.14 -9.45
C THR A 66 21.35 -14.98 -9.15
N ASN A 67 22.51 -14.91 -9.83
CA ASN A 67 23.46 -13.80 -9.68
C ASN A 67 22.88 -12.48 -10.17
N GLU A 68 22.27 -12.46 -11.37
CA GLU A 68 21.57 -11.28 -11.89
C GLU A 68 20.45 -10.83 -10.96
N LEU A 69 19.71 -11.77 -10.36
CA LEU A 69 18.69 -11.46 -9.36
C LEU A 69 19.27 -10.73 -8.16
N TYR A 70 20.33 -11.26 -7.56
CA TYR A 70 20.95 -10.64 -6.41
C TYR A 70 21.62 -9.29 -6.75
N GLU A 71 22.12 -9.11 -7.97
CA GLU A 71 22.62 -7.80 -8.45
C GLU A 71 21.49 -6.76 -8.53
N PHE A 72 20.35 -7.12 -9.10
CA PHE A 72 19.16 -6.26 -9.12
C PHE A 72 18.69 -5.92 -7.70
N LEU A 73 18.62 -6.91 -6.81
CA LEU A 73 18.19 -6.72 -5.43
C LEU A 73 19.17 -5.86 -4.62
N ASN A 74 20.46 -5.85 -4.95
CA ASN A 74 21.41 -4.94 -4.30
C ASN A 74 21.13 -3.46 -4.57
N THR A 75 20.29 -3.13 -5.56
CA THR A 75 19.79 -1.76 -5.75
C THR A 75 18.82 -1.32 -4.65
N TYR A 76 18.33 -2.25 -3.82
CA TYR A 76 17.51 -2.01 -2.65
C TYR A 76 18.37 -1.76 -1.39
N GLY A 77 17.89 -0.89 -0.50
CA GLY A 77 18.71 -0.22 0.52
C GLY A 77 18.59 -0.76 1.95
N THR A 78 18.34 -2.04 2.16
CA THR A 78 18.42 -2.72 3.49
C THR A 78 18.48 -4.23 3.23
N LYS A 79 19.35 -4.97 3.93
CA LYS A 79 19.50 -6.43 3.83
C LYS A 79 19.55 -7.00 5.25
N GLU A 80 18.45 -7.56 5.75
CA GLU A 80 18.52 -8.33 7.01
C GLU A 80 18.75 -9.81 6.73
N SER A 81 19.73 -10.36 7.46
CA SER A 81 20.39 -11.64 7.20
C SER A 81 19.81 -12.72 8.11
N GLY A 82 19.30 -13.77 7.48
CA GLY A 82 18.70 -14.98 8.06
C GLY A 82 18.45 -16.00 6.94
N SER A 83 17.49 -16.92 7.08
CA SER A 83 17.08 -17.83 5.98
C SER A 83 16.21 -17.15 4.91
N ILE A 84 15.65 -15.98 5.21
CA ILE A 84 14.79 -15.19 4.33
C ILE A 84 15.49 -13.86 4.06
N ASN A 85 15.75 -13.54 2.79
CA ASN A 85 16.39 -12.29 2.40
C ASN A 85 15.31 -11.22 2.14
N THR A 86 15.36 -10.13 2.90
CA THR A 86 14.43 -9.00 2.76
C THR A 86 15.16 -7.77 2.26
N PHE A 87 14.61 -7.13 1.22
CA PHE A 87 15.17 -5.98 0.52
C PHE A 87 14.16 -4.83 0.46
N THR A 88 14.51 -3.64 0.94
CA THR A 88 13.56 -2.51 1.02
C THR A 88 14.07 -1.23 0.35
N LYS A 89 13.19 -0.57 -0.43
CA LYS A 89 13.35 0.80 -0.94
C LYS A 89 12.33 1.71 -0.29
N TYR A 90 12.77 2.91 0.08
CA TYR A 90 11.92 3.94 0.67
C TYR A 90 11.65 5.07 -0.32
N TYR A 91 10.44 5.62 -0.21
CA TYR A 91 9.94 6.70 -1.06
C TYR A 91 9.25 7.77 -0.21
N ASP A 92 9.25 9.02 -0.69
CA ASP A 92 8.45 10.11 -0.11
C ASP A 92 6.99 10.05 -0.54
N GLU A 93 6.21 11.02 -0.07
CA GLU A 93 4.80 11.23 -0.40
C GLU A 93 4.50 11.30 -1.91
N ASN A 94 5.50 11.61 -2.75
CA ASN A 94 5.38 11.70 -4.21
C ASN A 94 5.95 10.48 -4.93
N TRP A 95 6.26 9.40 -4.21
CA TRP A 95 6.90 8.20 -4.75
C TRP A 95 8.29 8.45 -5.36
N ILE A 96 9.02 9.45 -4.83
CA ILE A 96 10.42 9.70 -5.23
C ILE A 96 11.35 8.90 -4.32
N GLN A 97 12.20 8.07 -4.93
CA GLN A 97 13.13 7.21 -4.20
C GLN A 97 14.21 8.04 -3.47
N GLY A 98 14.53 7.66 -2.23
CA GLY A 98 15.67 8.21 -1.48
C GLY A 98 15.43 9.58 -0.85
N SER A 99 14.33 10.24 -1.20
CA SER A 99 13.76 11.37 -0.47
C SER A 99 12.71 10.78 0.47
N GLY A 100 12.87 10.88 1.79
CA GLY A 100 11.83 10.47 2.75
C GLY A 100 11.59 8.96 2.95
N LYS A 101 10.60 8.66 3.80
CA LYS A 101 10.19 7.29 4.23
C LYS A 101 8.68 7.22 4.44
N GLU A 102 7.88 7.80 3.55
CA GLU A 102 6.42 7.71 3.64
C GLU A 102 5.92 6.34 3.16
N TYR A 103 6.54 5.80 2.10
CA TYR A 103 6.27 4.47 1.58
C TYR A 103 7.51 3.59 1.63
N ALA A 104 7.28 2.28 1.70
CA ALA A 104 8.29 1.24 1.62
C ALA A 104 7.86 0.18 0.62
N VAL A 105 8.72 -0.10 -0.37
CA VAL A 105 8.59 -1.26 -1.25
C VAL A 105 9.57 -2.31 -0.76
N THR A 106 9.06 -3.49 -0.44
CA THR A 106 9.83 -4.59 0.14
C THR A 106 9.72 -5.83 -0.74
N ILE A 107 10.87 -6.38 -1.11
CA ILE A 107 11.01 -7.67 -1.78
C ILE A 107 11.51 -8.68 -0.76
N VAL A 108 10.78 -9.78 -0.60
CA VAL A 108 11.15 -10.92 0.23
C VAL A 108 11.45 -12.08 -0.69
N ILE A 109 12.62 -12.68 -0.49
CA ILE A 109 13.13 -13.81 -1.25
C ILE A 109 13.35 -14.99 -0.31
N ASP A 110 12.78 -16.13 -0.68
CA ASP A 110 12.93 -17.41 0.00
C ASP A 110 13.37 -18.47 -1.01
N ASP A 111 14.56 -19.03 -0.78
CA ASP A 111 15.27 -19.89 -1.72
C ASP A 111 15.10 -21.37 -1.35
N GLU A 112 14.54 -22.15 -2.27
CA GLU A 112 14.44 -23.61 -2.17
C GLU A 112 15.42 -24.26 -3.17
N ASN A 113 16.57 -24.70 -2.66
CA ASN A 113 17.59 -25.38 -3.48
C ASN A 113 17.20 -26.84 -3.74
N THR A 114 17.21 -27.24 -5.01
CA THR A 114 16.97 -28.62 -5.46
C THR A 114 18.15 -29.14 -6.27
N SER A 115 18.19 -30.44 -6.55
CA SER A 115 19.22 -31.05 -7.42
C SER A 115 19.21 -30.52 -8.86
N SER A 116 18.09 -29.96 -9.32
CA SER A 116 17.87 -29.53 -10.70
C SER A 116 18.00 -28.01 -10.89
N GLY A 117 18.12 -27.24 -9.81
CA GLY A 117 18.06 -25.79 -9.83
C GLY A 117 17.61 -25.19 -8.50
N THR A 118 17.46 -23.87 -8.47
CA THR A 118 16.94 -23.12 -7.33
C THR A 118 15.54 -22.60 -7.66
N LEU A 119 14.55 -22.98 -6.86
CA LEU A 119 13.22 -22.37 -6.91
C LEU A 119 13.20 -21.20 -5.94
N ILE A 120 12.88 -20.01 -6.43
CA ILE A 120 12.86 -18.79 -5.64
C ILE A 120 11.41 -18.33 -5.47
N ASN A 121 10.95 -18.27 -4.23
CA ASN A 121 9.70 -17.65 -3.84
C ASN A 121 9.93 -16.14 -3.70
N ILE A 122 9.17 -15.34 -4.44
CA ILE A 122 9.32 -13.88 -4.50
C ILE A 122 8.02 -13.25 -4.02
N SER A 123 8.08 -12.48 -2.94
CA SER A 123 6.97 -11.63 -2.49
C SER A 123 7.39 -10.17 -2.56
N ILE A 124 6.65 -9.36 -3.31
CA ILE A 124 6.90 -7.92 -3.43
C ILE A 124 5.69 -7.19 -2.86
N SER A 125 5.91 -6.31 -1.90
CA SER A 125 4.84 -5.55 -1.26
C SER A 125 5.18 -4.07 -1.13
N ALA A 126 4.15 -3.23 -1.25
CA ALA A 126 4.24 -1.79 -1.02
C ALA A 126 3.36 -1.43 0.17
N GLN A 127 3.94 -0.68 1.09
CA GLN A 127 3.29 -0.26 2.32
C GLN A 127 3.47 1.24 2.54
N LYS A 128 2.45 1.87 3.11
CA LYS A 128 2.55 3.21 3.71
C LYS A 128 2.98 3.06 5.16
N ASN A 129 4.06 3.72 5.54
CA ASN A 129 4.59 3.62 6.91
C ASN A 129 3.58 4.19 7.93
N ASN A 130 2.95 5.31 7.58
CA ASN A 130 1.89 5.92 8.38
C ASN A 130 0.50 5.52 7.83
N PRO A 131 -0.41 4.98 8.63
CA PRO A 131 -1.76 4.65 8.16
C PRO A 131 -2.49 5.87 7.59
N TYR A 132 -3.30 5.65 6.55
CA TYR A 132 -4.19 6.69 6.04
C TYR A 132 -5.15 7.14 7.14
N PRO A 133 -5.22 8.46 7.44
CA PRO A 133 -6.21 8.98 8.38
C PRO A 133 -7.62 8.57 7.96
N PHE A 134 -8.53 8.42 8.94
CA PHE A 134 -9.93 8.02 8.75
C PHE A 134 -10.16 6.61 8.15
N ILE A 135 -9.13 5.89 7.72
CA ILE A 135 -9.21 4.50 7.26
C ILE A 135 -8.70 3.60 8.40
N LYS A 136 -9.54 2.65 8.86
CA LYS A 136 -9.23 1.78 10.01
C LYS A 136 -7.89 1.03 9.85
N ALA A 137 -7.30 0.63 10.99
CA ALA A 137 -6.05 -0.13 11.08
C ALA A 137 -6.07 -1.37 10.17
N GLY A 138 -4.98 -1.58 9.43
CA GLY A 138 -4.86 -2.55 8.34
C GLY A 138 -4.71 -1.92 6.93
N GLY A 139 -4.86 -0.60 6.81
CA GLY A 139 -4.72 0.14 5.54
C GLY A 139 -3.28 0.46 5.11
N GLN A 140 -2.26 -0.05 5.81
CA GLN A 140 -0.86 0.23 5.50
C GLN A 140 -0.40 -0.50 4.24
N GLN A 141 -0.85 -1.74 4.01
CA GLN A 141 -0.56 -2.44 2.76
C GLN A 141 -1.36 -1.84 1.61
N ILE A 142 -0.63 -1.35 0.62
CA ILE A 142 -1.16 -0.70 -0.57
C ILE A 142 -1.36 -1.76 -1.67
N TYR A 143 -0.33 -2.57 -1.88
CA TYR A 143 -0.28 -3.56 -2.95
C TYR A 143 0.72 -4.67 -2.61
N SER A 144 0.48 -5.88 -3.13
CA SER A 144 1.39 -7.01 -2.98
C SER A 144 1.18 -8.00 -4.12
N ILE A 145 2.28 -8.59 -4.59
CA ILE A 145 2.30 -9.71 -5.53
C ILE A 145 3.21 -10.79 -4.97
N GLU A 146 2.80 -12.05 -5.14
CA GLU A 146 3.60 -13.22 -4.82
C GLU A 146 3.75 -14.07 -6.08
N SER A 147 4.93 -14.66 -6.26
CA SER A 147 5.23 -15.53 -7.38
C SER A 147 6.40 -16.45 -7.06
N LYS A 148 6.69 -17.36 -7.99
CA LYS A 148 7.84 -18.23 -7.94
C LYS A 148 8.59 -18.20 -9.26
N LYS A 149 9.91 -18.32 -9.21
CA LYS A 149 10.76 -18.44 -10.39
C LYS A 149 11.79 -19.55 -10.19
N PHE A 150 11.90 -20.42 -11.18
CA PHE A 150 12.88 -21.49 -11.19
C PHE A 150 14.11 -21.08 -12.00
N PHE A 151 15.30 -21.28 -11.42
CA PHE A 151 16.59 -21.07 -12.04
C PHE A 151 17.29 -22.44 -12.18
N PRO A 152 17.41 -23.00 -13.40
CA PRO A 152 18.01 -24.32 -13.59
C PRO A 152 19.53 -24.29 -13.34
N SER A 153 20.09 -25.35 -12.73
CA SER A 153 21.53 -25.46 -12.46
C SER A 153 22.38 -25.69 -13.72
N PHE A 154 21.78 -26.28 -14.75
CA PHE A 154 22.39 -26.49 -16.06
C PHE A 154 21.51 -25.79 -17.09
N GLY A 155 22.14 -25.02 -17.99
CA GLY A 155 21.45 -24.24 -19.01
C GLY A 155 20.39 -25.07 -19.70
N GLY A 156 19.13 -24.83 -19.35
CA GLY A 156 17.98 -25.26 -20.13
C GLY A 156 17.93 -24.39 -21.36
N ALA A 157 18.89 -24.59 -22.26
CA ALA A 157 18.84 -24.06 -23.60
C ALA A 157 17.65 -24.77 -24.27
N TYR A 158 16.48 -24.14 -24.20
CA TYR A 158 15.62 -24.18 -25.36
C TYR A 158 16.34 -23.31 -26.40
N GLU A 159 17.25 -23.94 -27.13
CA GLU A 159 17.70 -23.45 -28.43
C GLU A 159 16.46 -23.47 -29.33
N ASP A 160 15.92 -22.29 -29.64
CA ASP A 160 15.12 -22.08 -30.85
C ASP A 160 16.06 -21.70 -32.01
#